data_AF-A0A8T2RGK0-F1
#
_entry.id   AF-A0A8T2RGK0-F1
#
_cell.length_a   1.000
_cell.length_b   1.000
_cell.length_c   1.000
_cell.angle_alpha   90.00
_cell.angle_beta   90.00
_cell.angle_gamma   90.00
#
_symmetry.space_group_name_H-M   'P 1'
#
loop_
_entity.id
_entity.type
_entity.pdbx_description
1 polymer ?
#
loop_
_entity_poly.entity_id
_entity_poly.type
_entity_poly.pdbx_seq_one_letter_code
_entity_poly.pdbx_strand_id
1 'polypeptide(L)'
;MQHTCNGSIAAMESGKQLLQSQNVNNGRGRTPKRVPLQVVIIATDVHPRALVGHFSALASSKKVPLIMVNGGNGSGSLRLGEIFKLRTAIAIALKAGDSEVNKAMNHFLKDNCKLDCP
;
A
#
# COMPACT_ATOMS: atom_id res chain seq x y z
N MET A 1 49.88 26.06 0.29
CA MET A 1 48.93 25.92 1.42
C MET A 1 47.61 25.46 0.84
N GLN A 2 47.11 24.34 1.36
CA GLN A 2 45.88 23.67 0.94
C GLN A 2 44.66 24.39 1.53
N HIS A 3 43.47 24.20 0.93
CA HIS A 3 42.12 24.04 1.54
C HIS A 3 41.04 24.43 0.48
N THR A 4 40.45 23.49 -0.29
CA THR A 4 39.13 22.77 -0.14
C THR A 4 37.92 23.71 0.09
N CYS A 5 36.74 23.62 -0.57
CA CYS A 5 35.95 22.47 -1.05
C CYS A 5 35.09 22.85 -2.29
N ASN A 6 35.03 21.95 -3.29
CA ASN A 6 34.02 21.98 -4.34
C ASN A 6 32.83 21.10 -3.91
N GLY A 7 31.65 21.70 -3.76
CA GLY A 7 30.42 20.99 -3.41
C GLY A 7 29.90 20.14 -4.58
N SER A 8 29.81 18.83 -4.35
CA SER A 8 29.31 17.85 -5.32
C SER A 8 27.83 18.00 -5.61
N ILE A 9 27.50 18.04 -6.91
CA ILE A 9 26.21 17.65 -7.45
C ILE A 9 26.09 16.13 -7.27
N ALA A 10 25.20 15.67 -6.39
CA ALA A 10 24.83 14.26 -6.33
C ALA A 10 23.49 14.08 -7.05
N ALA A 11 23.57 13.64 -8.31
CA ALA A 11 22.49 12.99 -9.00
C ALA A 11 22.10 11.71 -8.24
N MET A 12 20.83 11.56 -7.89
CA MET A 12 20.29 10.30 -7.36
C MET A 12 19.59 9.58 -8.51
N GLU A 13 20.38 8.83 -9.28
CA GLU A 13 19.89 7.80 -10.20
C GLU A 13 19.94 6.42 -9.52
N SER A 14 18.88 5.64 -9.77
CA SER A 14 18.88 4.16 -9.76
C SER A 14 19.18 3.42 -8.44
N GLY A 15 18.13 3.17 -7.66
CA GLY A 15 18.09 2.11 -6.65
C GLY A 15 17.42 0.83 -7.16
N LYS A 16 17.99 0.19 -8.19
CA LYS A 16 17.64 -1.21 -8.51
C LYS A 16 18.61 -2.16 -7.79
N GLN A 17 18.00 -3.10 -7.07
CA GLN A 17 18.55 -4.35 -6.50
C GLN A 17 19.39 -4.26 -5.21
N LEU A 18 18.83 -4.81 -4.12
CA LEU A 18 19.39 -6.03 -3.53
C LEU A 18 18.36 -6.76 -2.66
N LEU A 19 17.77 -7.80 -3.24
CA LEU A 19 17.30 -9.00 -2.52
C LEU A 19 17.67 -10.16 -3.45
N GLN A 20 18.98 -10.42 -3.55
CA GLN A 20 19.49 -11.67 -4.09
C GLN A 20 19.98 -12.53 -2.94
N SER A 21 19.37 -13.72 -2.86
CA SER A 21 19.92 -14.99 -2.37
C SER A 21 20.62 -15.02 -1.01
N GLN A 22 19.91 -15.49 0.02
CA GLN A 22 20.54 -16.19 1.13
C GLN A 22 20.16 -17.67 1.08
N ASN A 23 21.09 -18.46 0.54
CA ASN A 23 21.15 -19.90 0.71
C ASN A 23 21.71 -20.20 2.11
N VAL A 24 20.84 -20.52 3.06
CA VAL A 24 21.21 -21.17 4.32
C VAL A 24 20.33 -22.40 4.44
N ASN A 25 20.93 -23.57 4.22
CA ASN A 25 20.29 -24.86 4.41
C ASN A 25 20.00 -25.06 5.89
N ASN A 26 18.74 -24.84 6.31
CA ASN A 26 18.23 -25.42 7.55
C ASN A 26 16.70 -25.61 7.50
N GLY A 27 16.26 -26.83 7.81
CA GLY A 27 14.90 -27.31 8.12
C GLY A 27 13.67 -26.53 7.58
N ARG A 28 12.98 -27.11 6.57
CA ARG A 28 11.60 -26.78 6.14
C ARG A 28 11.31 -25.29 5.97
N GLY A 29 12.07 -24.63 5.09
CA GLY A 29 11.77 -23.28 4.60
C GLY A 29 10.46 -23.25 3.80
N ARG A 30 9.33 -23.02 4.48
CA ARG A 30 8.11 -22.57 3.80
C ARG A 30 8.34 -21.12 3.38
N THR A 31 8.65 -20.90 2.11
CA THR A 31 8.55 -19.55 1.52
C THR A 31 7.16 -19.01 1.82
N PRO A 32 7.00 -17.80 2.41
CA PRO A 32 5.70 -17.25 2.73
C PRO A 32 4.84 -17.24 1.47
N LYS A 33 3.73 -18.00 1.49
CA LYS A 33 2.82 -18.07 0.35
C LYS A 33 2.26 -16.66 0.14
N ARG A 34 2.59 -16.04 -0.99
CA ARG A 34 2.06 -14.71 -1.33
C ARG A 34 0.54 -14.81 -1.40
N VAL A 35 -0.13 -14.13 -0.48
CA VAL A 35 -1.59 -14.03 -0.49
C VAL A 35 -1.97 -12.92 -1.48
N PRO A 36 -2.72 -13.22 -2.55
CA PRO A 36 -3.16 -12.21 -3.49
C PRO A 36 -4.15 -11.27 -2.80
N LEU A 37 -3.97 -9.97 -2.97
CA LEU A 37 -4.89 -8.93 -2.51
C LEU A 37 -5.69 -8.42 -3.71
N GLN A 38 -6.98 -8.18 -3.52
CA GLN A 38 -7.84 -7.56 -4.53
C GLN A 38 -7.73 -6.03 -4.46
N VAL A 39 -7.78 -5.45 -3.26
CA VAL A 39 -7.76 -4.00 -3.04
C VAL A 39 -7.23 -3.68 -1.65
N VAL A 40 -6.73 -2.47 -1.48
CA VAL A 40 -6.39 -1.88 -0.18
C VAL A 40 -7.25 -0.64 0.04
N ILE A 41 -7.93 -0.54 1.18
CA ILE A 41 -8.79 0.59 1.54
C ILE A 41 -8.14 1.30 2.74
N ILE A 42 -7.96 2.61 2.69
CA ILE A 42 -7.19 3.37 3.68
C ILE A 42 -7.92 4.63 4.08
N ALA A 43 -7.90 4.95 5.36
CA ALA A 43 -8.42 6.20 5.88
C ALA A 43 -7.43 7.36 5.70
N THR A 44 -7.91 8.55 5.36
CA THR A 44 -7.06 9.73 5.06
C THR A 44 -6.68 10.55 6.29
N ASP A 45 -7.28 10.29 7.45
CA ASP A 45 -7.10 10.98 8.72
C ASP A 45 -5.91 10.46 9.56
N VAL A 46 -5.09 9.61 8.96
CA VAL A 46 -3.96 8.95 9.59
C VAL A 46 -2.78 9.90 9.73
N HIS A 47 -2.27 10.02 10.95
CA HIS A 47 -1.08 10.79 11.29
C HIS A 47 -0.04 9.85 11.92
N PRO A 48 1.21 9.81 11.43
CA PRO A 48 1.81 10.67 10.40
C PRO A 48 1.40 10.28 8.96
N ARG A 49 1.31 11.29 8.07
CA ARG A 49 0.95 11.10 6.66
C ARG A 49 1.90 10.19 5.88
N ALA A 50 3.15 10.07 6.34
CA ALA A 50 4.13 9.15 5.78
C ALA A 50 3.63 7.70 5.76
N LEU A 51 2.84 7.28 6.75
CA LEU A 51 2.25 5.93 6.80
C LEU A 51 1.34 5.67 5.60
N VAL A 52 0.50 6.64 5.21
CA VAL A 52 -0.36 6.54 4.02
C VAL A 52 0.49 6.46 2.75
N GLY A 53 1.58 7.24 2.68
CA GLY A 53 2.54 7.18 1.57
C GLY A 53 3.17 5.79 1.40
N HIS A 54 3.56 5.13 2.49
CA HIS A 54 4.08 3.77 2.45
C HIS A 54 3.06 2.77 1.92
N PHE A 55 1.79 2.88 2.32
CA PHE A 55 0.76 2.02 1.77
C PHE A 55 0.53 2.22 0.27
N SER A 56 0.56 3.48 -0.20
CA SER A 56 0.48 3.78 -1.64
C SER A 56 1.64 3.15 -2.42
N ALA A 57 2.87 3.32 -1.95
CA ALA A 57 4.06 2.71 -2.56
C ALA A 57 3.97 1.17 -2.59
N LEU A 58 3.53 0.56 -1.48
CA LEU A 58 3.34 -0.88 -1.38
C LEU A 58 2.25 -1.42 -2.30
N ALA A 59 1.13 -0.71 -2.43
CA ALA A 59 0.01 -1.09 -3.30
C ALA A 59 0.42 -0.99 -4.78
N SER A 60 1.08 0.11 -5.17
CA SER A 60 1.63 0.31 -6.51
C SER A 60 2.64 -0.79 -6.89
N SER A 61 3.58 -1.10 -5.99
CA SER A 61 4.57 -2.18 -6.20
C SER A 61 3.92 -3.54 -6.48
N LYS A 62 2.76 -3.82 -5.88
CA LYS A 62 2.01 -5.06 -6.06
C LYS A 62 0.92 -4.97 -7.13
N LYS A 63 0.77 -3.83 -7.82
CA LYS A 63 -0.31 -3.54 -8.78
C LYS A 63 -1.70 -3.80 -8.19
N VAL A 64 -1.90 -3.42 -6.93
CA VAL A 64 -3.18 -3.56 -6.23
C VAL A 64 -3.82 -2.18 -6.15
N PRO A 65 -5.10 -2.02 -6.52
CA PRO A 65 -5.80 -0.75 -6.40
C PRO A 65 -5.88 -0.31 -4.93
N LEU A 66 -5.79 1.01 -4.73
CA LEU A 66 -5.84 1.63 -3.42
C LEU A 66 -6.99 2.64 -3.39
N ILE A 67 -7.90 2.47 -2.43
CA ILE A 67 -9.06 3.34 -2.22
C ILE A 67 -8.81 4.15 -0.95
N MET A 68 -8.94 5.46 -1.07
CA MET A 68 -8.86 6.36 0.08
C MET A 68 -10.26 6.72 0.57
N VAL A 69 -10.48 6.62 1.88
CA VAL A 69 -11.73 6.96 2.55
C VAL A 69 -11.54 8.27 3.30
N ASN A 70 -12.24 9.29 2.84
CA ASN A 70 -12.29 10.58 3.51
C ASN A 70 -13.58 10.69 4.35
N GLY A 71 -13.43 10.82 5.66
CA GLY A 71 -14.54 11.04 6.58
C GLY A 71 -14.94 12.51 6.75
N GLY A 72 -14.26 13.43 6.06
CA GLY A 72 -14.39 14.87 6.25
C GLY A 72 -13.60 15.32 7.48
N ASN A 73 -14.22 15.25 8.65
CA ASN A 73 -13.78 15.89 9.90
C ASN A 73 -12.65 15.12 10.61
N GLY A 74 -11.78 14.44 9.87
CA GLY A 74 -10.79 13.53 10.45
C GLY A 74 -11.39 12.26 11.05
N SER A 75 -12.53 11.80 10.52
CA SER A 75 -13.25 10.59 10.96
C SER A 75 -13.22 9.47 9.91
N GLY A 76 -12.27 9.52 8.98
CA GLY A 76 -12.11 8.52 7.93
C GLY A 76 -11.90 7.11 8.50
N SER A 77 -11.09 6.98 9.55
CA SER A 77 -10.80 5.69 10.17
C SER A 77 -11.98 5.15 10.94
N LEU A 78 -12.80 6.04 11.52
CA LEU A 78 -14.03 5.69 12.21
C LEU A 78 -15.07 5.15 11.22
N ARG A 79 -15.35 5.90 10.15
CA ARG A 79 -16.27 5.49 9.08
C ARG A 79 -15.82 4.19 8.41
N LEU A 80 -14.53 4.04 8.14
CA LEU A 80 -13.99 2.81 7.59
C LEU A 80 -14.21 1.63 8.55
N GLY A 81 -14.06 1.87 9.85
CA GLY A 81 -14.40 0.88 10.88
C GLY A 81 -15.88 0.47 10.83
N GLU A 82 -16.79 1.44 10.84
CA GLU A 82 -18.25 1.20 10.84
C GLU A 82 -18.71 0.34 9.66
N ILE A 83 -18.22 0.63 8.45
CA ILE A 83 -18.54 -0.14 7.23
C ILE A 83 -18.16 -1.62 7.38
N PHE A 84 -17.04 -1.90 8.04
CA PHE A 84 -16.54 -3.26 8.26
C PHE A 84 -16.90 -3.83 9.63
N LYS A 85 -17.80 -3.19 10.37
CA LYS A 85 -18.23 -3.59 11.73
C LYS A 85 -17.06 -3.68 12.72
N LEU A 86 -16.10 -2.77 12.59
CA LEU A 86 -14.95 -2.57 13.49
C LEU A 86 -15.11 -1.24 14.24
N ARG A 87 -14.43 -1.08 15.38
CA ARG A 87 -14.46 0.19 16.12
C ARG A 87 -13.76 1.33 15.35
N THR A 88 -12.65 1.03 14.69
CA THR A 88 -11.88 1.96 13.86
C THR A 88 -10.96 1.14 12.97
N ALA A 89 -10.60 1.66 11.79
CA ALA A 89 -9.66 1.01 10.89
C ALA A 89 -8.84 2.05 10.14
N ILE A 90 -7.52 1.89 10.16
CA ILE A 90 -6.58 2.75 9.41
C ILE A 90 -6.48 2.27 7.96
N ALA A 91 -6.29 0.96 7.78
CA ALA A 91 -6.18 0.32 6.49
C ALA A 91 -6.77 -1.08 6.56
N ILE A 92 -7.47 -1.48 5.49
CA ILE A 92 -8.04 -2.80 5.32
C ILE A 92 -7.54 -3.34 3.98
N ALA A 93 -6.82 -4.45 4.02
CA ALA A 93 -6.41 -5.18 2.83
C ALA A 93 -7.39 -6.32 2.57
N LEU A 94 -8.10 -6.26 1.45
CA LEU A 94 -9.02 -7.33 1.06
C LEU A 94 -8.26 -8.40 0.29
N LYS A 95 -8.23 -9.60 0.86
CA LYS A 95 -7.73 -10.80 0.19
C LYS A 95 -8.57 -11.11 -1.05
N ALA A 96 -7.93 -11.47 -2.15
CA ALA A 96 -8.64 -11.92 -3.35
C ALA A 96 -9.41 -13.21 -3.06
N GLY A 97 -10.66 -13.22 -3.48
CA GLY A 97 -11.61 -14.30 -3.26
C GLY A 97 -12.92 -14.00 -3.98
N ASP A 98 -13.95 -14.75 -3.61
CA ASP A 98 -15.27 -14.79 -4.26
C ASP A 98 -16.41 -14.43 -3.30
N SER A 99 -16.09 -13.89 -2.12
CA SER A 99 -17.10 -13.45 -1.16
C SER A 99 -17.95 -12.31 -1.73
N GLU A 100 -19.12 -12.08 -1.14
CA GLU A 100 -20.00 -10.96 -1.51
C GLU A 100 -19.29 -9.61 -1.41
N VAL A 101 -18.39 -9.43 -0.43
CA VAL A 101 -17.56 -8.22 -0.32
C VAL A 101 -16.60 -8.09 -1.52
N ASN A 102 -15.98 -9.20 -1.95
CA ASN A 102 -15.11 -9.20 -3.12
C ASN A 102 -15.88 -8.85 -4.41
N LYS A 103 -17.11 -9.36 -4.56
CA LYS A 103 -17.99 -9.06 -5.71
C LYS A 103 -18.42 -7.61 -5.71
N ALA A 104 -18.89 -7.08 -4.58
CA ALA A 104 -19.29 -5.68 -4.44
C ALA A 104 -18.12 -4.74 -4.76
N MET A 105 -16.92 -5.06 -4.27
CA MET A 105 -15.74 -4.27 -4.55
C MET A 105 -15.28 -4.36 -6.00
N ASN A 106 -15.43 -5.52 -6.65
CA ASN A 106 -15.15 -5.67 -8.08
C ASN A 106 -16.10 -4.82 -8.93
N HIS A 107 -17.38 -4.74 -8.55
CA HIS A 107 -18.35 -3.86 -9.22
C HIS A 107 -17.95 -2.39 -9.05
N PHE A 108 -17.69 -1.96 -7.80
CA PHE A 108 -17.24 -0.60 -7.50
C PHE A 108 -15.99 -0.22 -8.31
N LEU A 109 -14.97 -1.09 -8.33
CA LEU A 109 -13.74 -0.82 -9.09
C LEU A 109 -13.99 -0.75 -10.59
N LYS A 110 -14.89 -1.57 -11.16
CA LYS A 110 -15.23 -1.51 -12.60
C LYS A 110 -15.98 -0.25 -12.97
N ASP A 111 -16.92 0.19 -12.13
CA ASP A 111 -17.71 1.40 -12.38
C ASP A 111 -16.85 2.66 -12.32
N ASN A 112 -15.84 2.66 -11.43
CA ASN A 112 -14.96 3.80 -11.19
C ASN A 112 -13.62 3.70 -11.94
N CYS A 113 -13.35 2.59 -12.64
CA CYS A 113 -12.16 2.41 -13.51
C CYS A 113 -12.19 3.25 -14.79
N LYS A 114 -13.16 4.16 -14.95
CA LYS A 114 -13.12 5.23 -15.96
C LYS A 114 -12.34 6.47 -15.50
N LEU A 115 -11.72 6.44 -14.32
CA LEU A 115 -10.80 7.49 -13.91
C LEU A 115 -9.41 7.15 -14.44
N ASP A 116 -9.15 7.68 -15.64
CA ASP A 116 -7.85 7.77 -16.27
C ASP A 116 -6.73 8.09 -15.28
N CYS A 117 -5.68 7.28 -15.31
CA CYS A 117 -4.40 7.59 -14.69
C CYS A 117 -3.68 8.67 -15.52
N PRO A 118 -3.01 9.67 -14.90
CA PRO A 118 -1.81 10.24 -15.50
C PRO A 118 -0.66 9.21 -15.51
#